data_AF-A0A8T6LQ05-F1
#
_entry.id   AF-A0A8T6LQ05-F1
#
_cell.length_a   1.000
_cell.length_b   1.000
_cell.length_c   1.000
_cell.angle_alpha   90.00
_cell.angle_beta   90.00
_cell.angle_gamma   90.00
#
_symmetry.space_group_name_H-M   'P 1'
#
loop_
_entity.id
_entity.type
_entity.pdbx_description
1 polymer ?
#
loop_
_entity_poly.entity_id
_entity_poly.type
_entity_poly.pdbx_seq_one_letter_code
_entity_poly.pdbx_strand_id
1 'polypeptide(L)'
;MEDDATLYFGYGSNLDWDDWKSWCEKKNLRFEGLVEVSPCWLPNYSMKFHYYSGSREGGAADVVETGRGHAVPGVLFRMDDVTLKAMDRKEGIKAEAYERRKVRVTLPNGTFVDALTYCVTEKRKEKRVIQPTSMYSNLILNGLKKRKLPIEELKSAIENFSPSYPIENLFVYGTLMRGEQRHSTLEECCVGEGRSATAHGKILDLGNYPGMIAGDEGVVQGEVYHIDQVYPALQTLDSIEGFYGYDSDHSLFTRTIVQIMTENGSEWAWTYVYNQEEGVESQAIESGDWRNR
;
A
#
# COMPACT_ATOMS: atom_id res chain seq x y z
N MET A 1 19.85 -13.55 19.93
CA MET A 1 18.41 -13.73 19.77
C MET A 1 17.95 -12.49 19.06
N GLU A 2 17.74 -12.57 17.75
CA GLU A 2 17.10 -11.45 17.02
C GLU A 2 15.76 -11.18 17.68
N ASP A 3 15.56 -9.94 18.11
CA ASP A 3 14.34 -9.47 18.77
C ASP A 3 13.12 -9.89 17.94
N ASP A 4 12.19 -10.62 18.56
CA ASP A 4 10.93 -11.10 17.98
C ASP A 4 9.97 -9.90 17.79
N ALA A 5 10.38 -8.94 16.97
CA ALA A 5 9.73 -7.66 16.82
C ALA A 5 8.55 -7.80 15.85
N THR A 6 7.36 -7.46 16.32
CA THR A 6 6.13 -7.50 15.53
C THR A 6 6.06 -6.28 14.60
N LEU A 7 5.92 -6.52 13.31
CA LEU A 7 5.62 -5.46 12.35
C LEU A 7 4.13 -5.11 12.39
N TYR A 8 3.82 -3.82 12.33
CA TYR A 8 2.47 -3.28 12.46
C TYR A 8 2.17 -2.22 11.41
N PHE A 9 1.10 -2.42 10.65
CA PHE A 9 0.56 -1.44 9.72
C PHE A 9 -0.45 -0.53 10.42
N GLY A 10 -0.08 0.74 10.60
CA GLY A 10 -0.96 1.78 11.12
C GLY A 10 -1.56 2.62 10.00
N TYR A 11 -2.89 2.80 10.04
CA TYR A 11 -3.65 3.60 9.07
C TYR A 11 -4.61 4.62 9.73
N GLY A 12 -4.79 4.53 11.06
CA GLY A 12 -5.70 5.36 11.84
C GLY A 12 -4.97 6.38 12.71
N SER A 13 -5.48 6.66 13.91
CA SER A 13 -4.85 7.63 14.83
C SER A 13 -3.42 7.29 15.24
N ASN A 14 -2.98 6.03 15.10
CA ASN A 14 -1.60 5.64 15.40
C ASN A 14 -0.56 6.24 14.43
N LEU A 15 -1.01 6.92 13.36
CA LEU A 15 -0.14 7.75 12.52
C LEU A 15 0.36 9.02 13.24
N ASP A 16 -0.33 9.42 14.32
CA ASP A 16 0.00 10.56 15.17
C ASP A 16 0.76 10.10 16.43
N TRP A 17 2.01 10.55 16.55
CA TRP A 17 2.89 10.16 17.66
C TRP A 17 2.41 10.72 19.00
N ASP A 18 1.85 11.93 19.01
CA ASP A 18 1.42 12.58 20.23
C ASP A 18 0.14 11.93 20.79
N ASP A 19 -0.75 11.41 19.94
CA ASP A 19 -1.88 10.58 20.33
C ASP A 19 -1.43 9.27 21.00
N TRP A 20 -0.47 8.56 20.41
CA TRP A 20 0.11 7.34 21.00
C TRP A 20 0.79 7.63 22.34
N LYS A 21 1.67 8.63 22.38
CA LYS A 21 2.41 9.03 23.58
C LYS A 21 1.46 9.45 24.71
N SER A 22 0.51 10.33 24.41
CA SER A 22 -0.47 10.81 25.40
C SER A 22 -1.33 9.69 25.97
N TRP A 23 -1.69 8.69 25.15
CA TRP A 23 -2.44 7.53 25.62
C TRP A 23 -1.61 6.65 26.55
N CYS A 24 -0.33 6.41 26.22
CA CYS A 24 0.59 5.63 27.05
C CYS A 24 0.86 6.31 28.40
N GLU A 25 1.16 7.61 28.41
CA GLU A 25 1.42 8.39 29.62
C GLU A 25 0.22 8.37 30.57
N LYS A 26 -1.01 8.55 30.05
CA LYS A 26 -2.26 8.44 30.85
C LYS A 26 -2.47 7.06 31.48
N LYS A 27 -1.81 6.02 30.96
CA LYS A 27 -1.91 4.63 31.44
C LYS A 27 -0.64 4.17 32.18
N ASN A 28 0.33 5.06 32.40
CA ASN A 28 1.65 4.75 32.95
C ASN A 28 2.35 3.61 32.18
N LEU A 29 2.31 3.68 30.84
CA LEU A 29 2.93 2.72 29.93
C LEU A 29 4.12 3.35 29.19
N ARG A 30 5.08 2.51 28.79
CA ARG A 30 6.19 2.88 27.90
C ARG A 30 5.66 3.14 26.49
N PHE A 31 6.21 4.13 25.78
CA PHE A 31 5.77 4.49 24.42
C PHE A 31 6.86 4.30 23.35
N GLU A 32 8.12 4.15 23.75
CA GLU A 32 9.32 4.10 22.90
C GLU A 32 9.45 2.82 22.08
N GLY A 33 8.68 1.78 22.42
CA GLY A 33 8.72 0.51 21.70
C GLY A 33 7.93 0.52 20.38
N LEU A 34 7.26 1.61 20.01
CA LEU A 34 6.66 1.79 18.69
C LEU A 34 7.62 2.59 17.81
N VAL A 35 8.29 1.93 16.87
CA VAL A 35 9.32 2.53 16.02
C VAL A 35 8.84 2.58 14.58
N GLU A 36 8.82 3.76 13.98
CA GLU A 36 8.48 3.92 12.57
C GLU A 36 9.55 3.28 11.67
N VAL A 37 9.12 2.51 10.67
CA VAL A 37 9.98 1.82 9.71
C VAL A 37 9.93 2.51 8.34
N SER A 38 8.73 2.61 7.75
CA SER A 38 8.56 3.18 6.40
C SER A 38 7.11 3.56 6.13
N PRO A 39 6.82 4.60 5.32
CA PRO A 39 5.54 4.70 4.64
C PRO A 39 5.31 3.45 3.78
N CYS A 40 4.06 3.00 3.69
CA CYS A 40 3.70 1.80 2.94
C CYS A 40 2.22 1.83 2.55
N TRP A 41 1.81 0.86 1.75
CA TRP A 41 0.44 0.73 1.28
C TRP A 41 -0.13 -0.64 1.59
N LEU A 42 -1.43 -0.68 1.90
CA LEU A 42 -2.20 -1.92 2.01
C LEU A 42 -3.07 -2.08 0.74
N PRO A 43 -2.65 -2.87 -0.26
CA PRO A 43 -3.39 -3.05 -1.50
C PRO A 43 -4.65 -3.89 -1.30
N ASN A 44 -5.66 -3.66 -2.15
CA ASN A 44 -7.01 -4.27 -2.13
C ASN A 44 -7.92 -3.89 -0.95
N TYR A 45 -7.52 -2.93 -0.11
CA TYR A 45 -8.33 -2.44 1.01
C TYR A 45 -8.80 -1.01 0.77
N SER A 46 -9.87 -0.64 1.47
CA SER A 46 -10.39 0.72 1.56
C SER A 46 -10.70 1.11 3.00
N MET A 47 -10.61 2.41 3.29
CA MET A 47 -10.92 2.96 4.60
C MET A 47 -12.43 3.10 4.79
N LYS A 48 -12.94 2.72 5.97
CA LYS A 48 -14.35 2.88 6.35
C LYS A 48 -14.53 3.42 7.76
N PHE A 49 -15.63 4.14 7.97
CA PHE A 49 -16.07 4.62 9.28
C PHE A 49 -17.46 4.07 9.61
N HIS A 50 -17.47 2.83 10.10
CA HIS A 50 -18.71 2.07 10.36
C HIS A 50 -18.77 1.51 11.78
N TYR A 51 -17.99 2.09 12.69
CA TYR A 51 -17.96 1.71 14.12
C TYR A 51 -17.91 2.96 14.99
N TYR A 52 -18.86 3.08 15.93
CA TYR A 52 -18.87 4.19 16.89
C TYR A 52 -17.92 3.91 18.05
N SER A 53 -16.90 4.73 18.18
CA SER A 53 -16.00 4.72 19.33
C SER A 53 -16.43 5.75 20.36
N GLY A 54 -16.77 5.27 21.57
CA GLY A 54 -17.08 6.17 22.69
C GLY A 54 -15.90 7.05 23.11
N SER A 55 -14.65 6.59 22.93
CA SER A 55 -13.47 7.39 23.27
C SER A 55 -13.10 8.44 22.22
N ARG A 56 -13.55 8.27 20.97
CA ARG A 56 -13.39 9.25 19.89
C ARG A 56 -14.66 10.07 19.64
N GLU A 57 -15.74 9.73 20.33
CA GLU A 57 -17.09 10.33 20.23
C GLU A 57 -17.63 10.36 18.79
N GLY A 58 -17.24 9.37 17.97
CA GLY A 58 -17.58 9.32 16.55
C GLY A 58 -17.08 8.05 15.87
N GLY A 59 -17.11 8.07 14.53
CA GLY A 59 -16.62 6.97 13.70
C GLY A 59 -15.13 6.72 13.91
N ALA A 60 -14.76 5.49 14.26
CA ALA A 60 -13.37 5.04 14.24
C ALA A 60 -13.03 4.41 12.89
N ALA A 61 -11.74 4.48 12.53
CA ALA A 61 -11.26 4.06 11.22
C ALA A 61 -11.13 2.54 11.16
N ASP A 62 -11.60 1.95 10.06
CA ASP A 62 -11.41 0.54 9.74
C ASP A 62 -10.80 0.40 8.34
N VAL A 63 -10.14 -0.72 8.07
CA VAL A 63 -9.76 -1.13 6.72
C VAL A 63 -10.55 -2.37 6.33
N VAL A 64 -11.18 -2.31 5.16
CA VAL A 64 -12.02 -3.38 4.64
C VAL A 64 -11.55 -3.77 3.25
N GLU A 65 -11.35 -5.06 3.05
CA GLU A 65 -11.02 -5.60 1.74
C GLU A 65 -12.15 -5.26 0.75
N THR A 66 -11.77 -4.59 -0.33
CA THR A 66 -12.69 -4.03 -1.32
C THR A 66 -12.32 -4.48 -2.73
N GLY A 67 -11.06 -4.86 -2.96
CA GLY A 67 -10.59 -5.49 -4.18
C GLY A 67 -9.73 -4.59 -5.06
N ARG A 68 -9.62 -4.97 -6.33
CA ARG A 68 -8.67 -4.44 -7.31
C ARG A 68 -8.64 -2.91 -7.36
N GLY A 69 -7.43 -2.35 -7.40
CA GLY A 69 -7.18 -0.92 -7.58
C GLY A 69 -7.30 -0.09 -6.30
N HIS A 70 -8.00 -0.58 -5.29
CA HIS A 70 -8.03 0.08 -3.98
C HIS A 70 -6.72 -0.15 -3.22
N ALA A 71 -6.32 0.86 -2.45
CA ALA A 71 -5.20 0.74 -1.52
C ALA A 71 -5.37 1.74 -0.37
N VAL A 72 -4.95 1.36 0.84
CA VAL A 72 -4.94 2.29 1.98
C VAL A 72 -3.51 2.74 2.26
N PRO A 73 -3.21 4.06 2.24
CA PRO A 73 -1.91 4.55 2.64
C PRO A 73 -1.76 4.45 4.16
N GLY A 74 -0.56 4.10 4.63
CA GLY A 74 -0.26 4.05 6.05
C GLY A 74 1.23 3.97 6.31
N VAL A 75 1.57 3.51 7.51
CA VAL A 75 2.96 3.45 7.99
C VAL A 75 3.21 2.09 8.61
N LEU A 76 4.33 1.50 8.23
CA LEU A 76 4.87 0.31 8.85
C LEU A 76 5.64 0.72 10.10
N PHE A 77 5.30 0.13 11.22
CA PHE A 77 5.98 0.26 12.48
C PHE A 77 6.55 -1.09 12.92
N ARG A 78 7.56 -1.04 13.77
CA ARG A 78 8.08 -2.16 14.53
C ARG A 78 7.70 -2.00 15.99
N MET A 79 7.22 -3.07 16.60
CA MET A 79 6.81 -3.12 18.00
C MET A 79 7.51 -4.25 18.74
N ASP A 80 7.99 -3.96 19.94
CA ASP A 80 8.33 -5.01 20.90
C ASP A 80 7.07 -5.61 21.56
N ASP A 81 7.22 -6.75 22.22
CA ASP A 81 6.12 -7.46 22.90
C ASP A 81 5.38 -6.63 23.95
N VAL A 82 6.08 -5.71 24.62
CA VAL A 82 5.49 -4.85 25.66
C VAL A 82 4.58 -3.82 24.99
N THR A 83 5.05 -3.20 23.90
CA THR A 83 4.28 -2.27 23.09
C THR A 83 3.11 -2.95 22.40
N LEU A 84 3.27 -4.19 21.91
CA LEU A 84 2.17 -4.95 21.32
C LEU A 84 1.04 -5.18 22.34
N LYS A 85 1.36 -5.57 23.58
CA LYS A 85 0.35 -5.72 24.66
C LYS A 85 -0.33 -4.39 25.02
N ALA A 86 0.41 -3.29 24.97
CA ALA A 86 -0.16 -1.96 25.16
C ALA A 86 -1.11 -1.59 24.01
N MET A 87 -0.73 -1.89 22.77
CA MET A 87 -1.54 -1.67 21.58
C MET A 87 -2.85 -2.45 21.63
N ASP A 88 -2.84 -3.75 21.98
CA ASP A 88 -4.06 -4.55 22.17
C ASP A 88 -5.07 -3.91 23.13
N ARG A 89 -4.55 -3.26 24.17
CA ARG A 89 -5.36 -2.56 25.17
C ARG A 89 -5.92 -1.25 24.62
N LYS A 90 -5.18 -0.54 23.77
CA LYS A 90 -5.62 0.68 23.08
C LYS A 90 -6.73 0.37 22.07
N GLU A 91 -6.54 -0.69 21.27
CA GLU A 91 -7.47 -1.12 20.22
C GLU A 91 -8.69 -1.88 20.77
N GLY A 92 -8.72 -2.11 22.08
CA GLY A 92 -9.90 -2.66 22.75
C GLY A 92 -10.19 -4.12 22.41
N ILE A 93 -9.16 -4.96 22.22
CA ILE A 93 -9.32 -6.39 21.93
C ILE A 93 -10.20 -7.08 22.99
N LYS A 94 -9.99 -6.76 24.27
CA LYS A 94 -10.79 -7.33 25.37
C LYS A 94 -12.26 -6.93 25.32
N ALA A 95 -12.58 -5.81 24.70
CA ALA A 95 -13.94 -5.32 24.49
C ALA A 95 -14.50 -5.76 23.12
N GLU A 96 -13.77 -6.60 22.39
CA GLU A 96 -14.04 -7.03 21.01
C GLU A 96 -14.30 -5.84 20.07
N ALA A 97 -13.64 -4.70 20.30
CA ALA A 97 -13.77 -3.52 19.44
C ALA A 97 -13.07 -3.76 18.10
N TYR A 98 -11.79 -4.12 18.19
CA TYR A 98 -10.96 -4.56 17.08
C TYR A 98 -10.41 -5.97 17.31
N GLU A 99 -10.09 -6.64 16.21
CA GLU A 99 -9.33 -7.89 16.17
C GLU A 99 -8.02 -7.68 15.43
N ARG A 100 -7.02 -8.48 15.80
CA ARG A 100 -5.75 -8.55 15.07
C ARG A 100 -5.97 -9.22 13.72
N ARG A 101 -5.40 -8.63 12.65
CA ARG A 101 -5.39 -9.21 11.31
C ARG A 101 -3.97 -9.21 10.76
N LYS A 102 -3.57 -10.31 10.12
CA LYS A 102 -2.34 -10.33 9.30
C LYS A 102 -2.68 -9.76 7.93
N VAL A 103 -1.86 -8.83 7.47
CA VAL A 103 -1.99 -8.19 6.17
C VAL A 103 -0.62 -8.15 5.50
N ARG A 104 -0.61 -8.01 4.19
CA ARG A 104 0.61 -7.86 3.41
C ARG A 104 0.65 -6.45 2.83
N VAL A 105 1.67 -5.67 3.20
CA VAL A 105 1.83 -4.28 2.77
C VAL A 105 2.96 -4.14 1.77
N THR A 106 2.88 -3.16 0.88
CA THR A 106 3.94 -2.83 -0.08
C THR A 106 4.79 -1.67 0.44
N LEU A 107 6.11 -1.84 0.37
CA LEU A 107 7.11 -0.81 0.70
C LEU A 107 7.41 0.08 -0.52
N PRO A 108 8.11 1.22 -0.35
CA PRO A 108 8.43 2.13 -1.44
C PRO A 108 9.20 1.48 -2.61
N ASN A 109 10.01 0.47 -2.32
CA ASN A 109 10.78 -0.29 -3.32
C ASN A 109 9.98 -1.43 -3.98
N GLY A 110 8.67 -1.51 -3.74
CA GLY A 110 7.77 -2.52 -4.33
C GLY A 110 7.78 -3.88 -3.62
N THR A 111 8.64 -4.08 -2.62
CA THR A 111 8.69 -5.33 -1.85
C THR A 111 7.47 -5.46 -0.94
N PHE A 112 7.09 -6.70 -0.64
CA PHE A 112 6.01 -7.00 0.29
C PHE A 112 6.54 -7.38 1.66
N VAL A 113 5.83 -6.96 2.70
CA VAL A 113 6.11 -7.32 4.08
C VAL A 113 4.81 -7.72 4.77
N ASP A 114 4.83 -8.86 5.45
CA ASP A 114 3.71 -9.27 6.30
C ASP A 114 3.72 -8.45 7.60
N ALA A 115 2.58 -7.88 7.95
CA ALA A 115 2.40 -7.03 9.12
C ALA A 115 1.10 -7.37 9.85
N LEU A 116 1.08 -7.09 11.15
CA LEU A 116 -0.14 -7.04 11.93
C LEU A 116 -0.88 -5.73 11.62
N THR A 117 -2.19 -5.77 11.61
CA THR A 117 -3.03 -4.57 11.75
C THR A 117 -4.24 -4.89 12.64
N TYR A 118 -5.07 -3.89 12.91
CA TYR A 118 -6.29 -4.07 13.69
C TYR A 118 -7.47 -3.75 12.79
N CYS A 119 -8.47 -4.62 12.73
CA CYS A 119 -9.72 -4.37 12.00
C CYS A 119 -10.91 -4.41 12.96
N VAL A 120 -11.95 -3.63 12.69
CA VAL A 120 -13.18 -3.65 13.49
C VAL A 120 -13.80 -5.04 13.41
N THR A 121 -14.23 -5.59 14.54
CA THR A 121 -14.90 -6.90 14.57
C THR A 121 -16.28 -6.85 13.94
N GLU A 122 -16.74 -7.95 13.33
CA GLU A 122 -18.08 -8.03 12.72
C GLU A 122 -19.21 -7.65 13.70
N LYS A 123 -19.04 -7.95 15.00
CA LYS A 123 -20.01 -7.62 16.06
C LYS A 123 -20.19 -6.12 16.27
N ARG A 124 -19.20 -5.32 15.89
CA ARG A 124 -19.15 -3.87 16.13
C ARG A 124 -19.40 -3.04 14.88
N LYS A 125 -19.37 -3.67 13.70
CA LYS A 125 -19.69 -3.01 12.43
C LYS A 125 -21.17 -2.65 12.39
N GLU A 126 -21.44 -1.41 12.02
CA GLU A 126 -22.78 -0.94 11.69
C GLU A 126 -22.93 -0.84 10.18
N LYS A 127 -24.15 -1.05 9.66
CA LYS A 127 -24.42 -0.91 8.21
C LYS A 127 -24.38 0.54 7.73
N ARG A 128 -24.58 1.48 8.66
CA ARG A 128 -24.57 2.91 8.37
C ARG A 128 -23.16 3.47 8.53
N VAL A 129 -22.91 4.56 7.83
CA VAL A 129 -21.72 5.36 8.09
C VAL A 129 -21.88 6.13 9.40
N ILE A 130 -20.76 6.26 10.10
CA ILE A 130 -20.67 6.99 11.37
C ILE A 130 -19.57 8.04 11.18
N GLN A 131 -19.97 9.31 11.15
CA GLN A 131 -19.02 10.39 10.90
C GLN A 131 -17.93 10.41 11.99
N PRO A 132 -16.64 10.44 11.62
CA PRO A 132 -15.59 10.75 12.58
C PRO A 132 -15.71 12.20 13.04
N THR A 133 -15.28 12.48 14.28
CA THR A 133 -15.12 13.87 14.72
C THR A 133 -13.98 14.52 13.95
N SER A 134 -14.07 15.83 13.69
CA SER A 134 -12.99 16.56 12.99
C SER A 134 -11.66 16.47 13.75
N MET A 135 -11.70 16.40 15.08
CA MET A 135 -10.51 16.19 15.90
C MET A 135 -9.84 14.84 15.58
N TYR A 136 -10.63 13.75 15.50
CA TYR A 136 -10.11 12.42 15.21
C TYR A 136 -9.60 12.28 13.77
N SER A 137 -10.36 12.76 12.77
CA SER A 137 -9.92 12.68 11.37
C SER A 137 -8.68 13.54 11.10
N ASN A 138 -8.50 14.65 11.82
CA ASN A 138 -7.30 15.47 11.73
C ASN A 138 -6.03 14.75 12.19
N LEU A 139 -6.11 13.80 13.14
CA LEU A 139 -4.95 12.99 13.53
C LEU A 139 -4.45 12.15 12.34
N ILE A 140 -5.38 11.50 11.63
CA ILE A 140 -5.07 10.70 10.44
C ILE A 140 -4.53 11.59 9.34
N LEU A 141 -5.23 12.70 9.06
CA LEU A 141 -4.86 13.67 8.02
C LEU A 141 -3.45 14.23 8.23
N ASN A 142 -3.13 14.67 9.45
CA ASN A 142 -1.82 15.23 9.78
C ASN A 142 -0.73 14.15 9.70
N GLY A 143 -1.03 12.94 10.15
CA GLY A 143 -0.13 11.78 10.04
C GLY A 143 0.24 11.44 8.60
N LEU A 144 -0.74 11.46 7.69
CA LEU A 144 -0.52 11.25 6.25
C LEU A 144 0.26 12.41 5.62
N LYS A 145 -0.17 13.66 5.86
CA LYS A 145 0.49 14.86 5.32
C LYS A 145 1.95 14.99 5.74
N LYS A 146 2.27 14.69 7.01
CA LYS A 146 3.65 14.71 7.54
C LYS A 146 4.58 13.82 6.72
N ARG A 147 4.05 12.75 6.13
CA ARG A 147 4.79 11.74 5.36
C ARG A 147 4.57 11.86 3.86
N LYS A 148 3.93 12.94 3.40
CA LYS A 148 3.57 13.18 2.00
C LYS A 148 2.78 12.02 1.37
N LEU A 149 1.96 11.34 2.18
CA LEU A 149 1.06 10.29 1.70
C LEU A 149 -0.24 10.91 1.17
N PRO A 150 -0.86 10.31 0.13
CA PRO A 150 -2.17 10.73 -0.38
C PRO A 150 -3.25 10.73 0.69
N ILE A 151 -4.20 11.65 0.58
CA ILE A 151 -5.28 11.86 1.56
C ILE A 151 -6.67 11.62 0.96
N GLU A 152 -6.72 11.29 -0.32
CA GLU A 152 -7.92 11.10 -1.14
C GLU A 152 -8.78 9.96 -0.60
N GLU A 153 -8.15 8.87 -0.15
CA GLU A 153 -8.85 7.74 0.48
C GLU A 153 -9.52 8.15 1.80
N LEU A 154 -8.83 8.93 2.64
CA LEU A 154 -9.42 9.45 3.88
C LEU A 154 -10.58 10.41 3.58
N LYS A 155 -10.39 11.35 2.63
CA LYS A 155 -11.43 12.30 2.23
C LYS A 155 -12.66 11.59 1.68
N SER A 156 -12.48 10.65 0.76
CA SER A 156 -13.59 9.92 0.15
C SER A 156 -14.35 9.08 1.18
N ALA A 157 -13.64 8.44 2.12
CA ALA A 157 -14.27 7.69 3.20
C ALA A 157 -15.12 8.56 4.15
N ILE A 158 -14.81 9.85 4.27
CA ILE A 158 -15.49 10.82 5.15
C ILE A 158 -16.59 11.60 4.43
N GLU A 159 -16.36 11.99 3.17
CA GLU A 159 -17.21 12.91 2.42
C GLU A 159 -18.16 12.18 1.47
N ASN A 160 -17.65 11.18 0.75
CA ASN A 160 -18.39 10.46 -0.30
C ASN A 160 -18.97 9.14 0.19
N PHE A 161 -18.46 8.63 1.31
CA PHE A 161 -18.83 7.33 1.85
C PHE A 161 -18.59 6.17 0.87
N SER A 162 -17.66 6.36 -0.07
CA SER A 162 -17.28 5.40 -1.09
C SER A 162 -15.76 5.22 -1.11
N PRO A 163 -15.28 4.02 -1.43
CA PRO A 163 -13.87 3.78 -1.75
C PRO A 163 -13.36 4.75 -2.83
N SER A 164 -12.09 5.13 -2.75
CA SER A 164 -11.41 5.83 -3.84
C SER A 164 -10.39 4.93 -4.52
N TYR A 165 -9.81 5.41 -5.61
CA TYR A 165 -8.60 4.85 -6.20
C TYR A 165 -7.45 5.84 -5.96
N PRO A 166 -6.74 5.76 -4.82
CA PRO A 166 -5.78 6.80 -4.44
C PRO A 166 -4.49 6.79 -5.26
N ILE A 167 -4.32 5.82 -6.17
CA ILE A 167 -3.18 5.69 -7.07
C ILE A 167 -3.73 5.49 -8.48
N GLU A 168 -3.56 6.53 -9.29
CA GLU A 168 -4.00 6.58 -10.69
C GLU A 168 -2.80 6.58 -11.66
N ASN A 169 -1.62 6.22 -11.17
CA ASN A 169 -0.42 6.10 -11.98
C ASN A 169 -0.03 4.64 -12.18
N LEU A 170 0.49 4.32 -13.37
CA LEU A 170 1.04 3.03 -13.73
C LEU A 170 2.46 3.20 -14.25
N PHE A 171 3.42 2.54 -13.61
CA PHE A 171 4.81 2.47 -14.04
C PHE A 171 5.07 1.18 -14.82
N VAL A 172 5.53 1.33 -16.07
CA VAL A 172 5.88 0.25 -16.98
C VAL A 172 7.35 0.36 -17.40
N TYR A 173 8.02 -0.78 -17.56
CA TYR A 173 9.48 -0.86 -17.78
C TYR A 173 9.87 -1.85 -18.90
N GLY A 174 8.89 -2.30 -19.68
CA GLY A 174 9.07 -3.38 -20.64
C GLY A 174 8.10 -3.29 -21.81
N THR A 175 7.49 -4.43 -22.16
CA THR A 175 6.69 -4.59 -23.38
C THR A 175 5.48 -3.64 -23.53
N LEU A 176 5.05 -3.00 -22.45
CA LEU A 176 3.98 -1.99 -22.43
C LEU A 176 4.47 -0.56 -22.77
N MET A 177 5.78 -0.30 -22.65
CA MET A 177 6.37 1.01 -22.94
C MET A 177 6.15 1.42 -24.41
N ARG A 178 6.23 2.72 -24.67
CA ARG A 178 6.07 3.28 -26.02
C ARG A 178 6.98 2.59 -27.05
N GLY A 179 6.41 2.21 -28.19
CA GLY A 179 7.15 1.54 -29.27
C GLY A 179 7.41 0.05 -29.04
N GLU A 180 7.01 -0.52 -27.91
CA GLU A 180 7.05 -1.96 -27.65
C GLU A 180 5.74 -2.66 -28.06
N GLN A 181 5.79 -3.98 -28.15
CA GLN A 181 4.72 -4.81 -28.75
C GLN A 181 3.33 -4.71 -28.08
N ARG A 182 3.24 -4.31 -26.80
CA ARG A 182 1.97 -4.20 -26.07
C ARG A 182 1.56 -2.75 -25.79
N HIS A 183 2.23 -1.77 -26.39
CA HIS A 183 1.93 -0.36 -26.16
C HIS A 183 0.48 0.01 -26.51
N SER A 184 -0.08 -0.56 -27.59
CA SER A 184 -1.47 -0.29 -27.99
C SER A 184 -2.49 -0.67 -26.91
N THR A 185 -2.22 -1.72 -26.12
CA THR A 185 -3.10 -2.09 -25.00
C THR A 185 -2.99 -1.11 -23.83
N LEU A 186 -1.81 -0.52 -23.64
CA LEU A 186 -1.62 0.53 -22.65
C LEU A 186 -2.40 1.79 -23.04
N GLU A 187 -2.45 2.14 -24.32
CA GLU A 187 -3.24 3.27 -24.86
C GLU A 187 -4.75 3.10 -24.65
N GLU A 188 -5.26 1.87 -24.52
CA GLU A 188 -6.66 1.60 -24.17
C GLU A 188 -6.95 1.79 -22.68
N CYS A 189 -5.91 1.70 -21.83
CA CYS A 189 -6.04 1.73 -20.36
C CYS A 189 -5.65 3.07 -19.73
N CYS A 190 -4.81 3.85 -20.41
CA CYS A 190 -4.19 5.06 -19.90
C CYS A 190 -4.46 6.27 -20.79
N VAL A 191 -4.38 7.47 -20.21
CA VAL A 191 -4.54 8.73 -20.92
C VAL A 191 -3.23 9.53 -20.96
N GLY A 192 -3.05 10.26 -22.06
CA GLY A 192 -1.90 11.11 -22.28
C GLY A 192 -0.62 10.35 -22.67
N GLU A 193 0.48 11.09 -22.73
CA GLU A 193 1.78 10.54 -23.09
C GLU A 193 2.53 10.01 -21.86
N GLY A 194 3.30 8.94 -22.05
CA GLY A 194 4.17 8.38 -21.01
C GLY A 194 5.28 9.34 -20.66
N ARG A 195 5.48 9.57 -19.37
CA ARG A 195 6.61 10.37 -18.84
C ARG A 195 7.73 9.44 -18.41
N SER A 196 8.98 9.81 -18.68
CA SER A 196 10.13 9.06 -18.15
C SER A 196 10.11 9.02 -16.63
N ALA A 197 10.32 7.83 -16.08
CA ALA A 197 10.36 7.60 -14.64
C ALA A 197 11.37 6.50 -14.31
N THR A 198 11.78 6.46 -13.05
CA THR A 198 12.64 5.39 -12.52
C THR A 198 12.07 4.82 -11.23
N ALA A 199 12.35 3.54 -10.97
CA ALA A 199 11.97 2.84 -9.74
C ALA A 199 13.15 2.04 -9.19
N HIS A 200 13.20 1.80 -7.88
CA HIS A 200 14.20 0.92 -7.28
C HIS A 200 13.94 -0.55 -7.65
N GLY A 201 15.00 -1.27 -8.00
CA GLY A 201 14.95 -2.68 -8.31
C GLY A 201 15.92 -3.10 -9.41
N LYS A 202 15.89 -4.39 -9.74
CA LYS A 202 16.66 -4.97 -10.84
C LYS A 202 15.73 -5.39 -11.96
N ILE A 203 16.23 -5.39 -13.19
CA ILE A 203 15.49 -5.90 -14.34
C ILE A 203 16.25 -7.07 -14.96
N LEU A 204 15.50 -8.11 -15.29
CA LEU A 204 15.98 -9.34 -15.89
C LEU A 204 15.44 -9.46 -17.31
N ASP A 205 16.25 -9.95 -18.24
CA ASP A 205 15.78 -10.42 -19.55
C ASP A 205 15.25 -11.85 -19.42
N LEU A 206 13.95 -12.04 -19.68
CA LEU A 206 13.28 -13.36 -19.74
C LEU A 206 13.04 -13.80 -21.21
N GLY A 207 13.79 -13.21 -22.14
CA GLY A 207 13.71 -13.42 -23.59
C GLY A 207 12.71 -12.48 -24.26
N ASN A 208 11.41 -12.81 -24.15
CA ASN A 208 10.35 -12.08 -24.86
C ASN A 208 9.83 -10.85 -24.11
N TYR A 209 10.13 -10.76 -22.81
CA TYR A 209 9.68 -9.70 -21.92
C TYR A 209 10.66 -9.56 -20.75
N PRO A 210 10.77 -8.37 -20.13
CA PRO A 210 11.58 -8.22 -18.93
C PRO A 210 10.82 -8.66 -17.68
N GLY A 211 11.57 -8.96 -16.62
CA GLY A 211 11.06 -9.16 -15.26
C GLY A 211 11.73 -8.20 -14.27
N MET A 212 10.96 -7.35 -13.61
CA MET A 212 11.48 -6.52 -12.51
C MET A 212 11.49 -7.31 -11.20
N ILE A 213 12.62 -7.30 -10.49
CA ILE A 213 12.76 -7.77 -9.11
C ILE A 213 12.73 -6.55 -8.18
N ALA A 214 11.74 -6.51 -7.29
CA ALA A 214 11.60 -5.46 -6.29
C ALA A 214 12.75 -5.49 -5.27
N GLY A 215 13.18 -4.33 -4.80
CA GLY A 215 14.24 -4.19 -3.80
C GLY A 215 14.99 -2.88 -3.94
N ASP A 216 15.92 -2.62 -3.02
CA ASP A 216 16.68 -1.36 -3.01
C ASP A 216 17.91 -1.37 -3.94
N GLU A 217 18.25 -2.54 -4.49
CA GLU A 217 19.40 -2.70 -5.38
C GLU A 217 19.02 -2.40 -6.83
N GLY A 218 19.78 -1.52 -7.46
CA GLY A 218 19.57 -1.14 -8.86
C GLY A 218 18.49 -0.08 -9.07
N VAL A 219 18.40 0.39 -10.31
CA VAL A 219 17.40 1.37 -10.75
C VAL A 219 16.85 0.89 -12.08
N VAL A 220 15.53 0.73 -12.16
CA VAL A 220 14.81 0.37 -13.37
C VAL A 220 14.31 1.64 -14.05
N GLN A 221 14.65 1.80 -15.33
CA GLN A 221 14.18 2.88 -16.18
C GLN A 221 12.88 2.46 -16.87
N GLY A 222 11.93 3.39 -16.94
CA GLY A 222 10.64 3.11 -17.54
C GLY A 222 9.83 4.38 -17.80
N GLU A 223 8.54 4.18 -17.93
CA GLU A 223 7.57 5.21 -18.26
C GLU A 223 6.42 5.14 -17.26
N VAL A 224 5.93 6.30 -16.83
CA VAL A 224 4.72 6.43 -16.01
C VAL A 224 3.59 7.02 -16.83
N TYR A 225 2.41 6.39 -16.70
CA TYR A 225 1.17 6.76 -17.35
C TYR A 225 0.08 7.03 -16.32
N HIS A 226 -0.86 7.91 -16.66
CA HIS A 226 -2.07 8.11 -15.86
C HIS A 226 -3.17 7.14 -16.34
N ILE A 227 -3.80 6.45 -15.42
CA ILE A 227 -4.82 5.43 -15.68
C ILE A 227 -6.18 6.13 -15.77
N ASP A 228 -6.96 5.88 -16.84
CA ASP A 228 -8.29 6.48 -17.01
C ASP A 228 -9.30 5.96 -15.98
N GLN A 229 -9.52 4.64 -16.03
CA GLN A 229 -10.42 3.94 -15.12
C GLN A 229 -9.64 2.83 -14.44
N VAL A 230 -9.23 3.08 -13.18
CA VAL A 230 -8.30 2.23 -12.44
C VAL A 230 -8.74 0.76 -12.41
N TYR A 231 -9.99 0.48 -12.07
CA TYR A 231 -10.47 -0.90 -11.98
C TYR A 231 -10.41 -1.68 -13.31
N PRO A 232 -11.05 -1.23 -14.41
CA PRO A 232 -11.00 -1.97 -15.68
C PRO A 232 -9.61 -1.99 -16.30
N ALA A 233 -8.83 -0.91 -16.20
CA ALA A 233 -7.45 -0.89 -16.68
C ALA A 233 -6.60 -1.95 -15.99
N LEU A 234 -6.64 -1.98 -14.65
CA LEU A 234 -5.92 -3.00 -13.88
C LEU A 234 -6.47 -4.40 -14.13
N GLN A 235 -7.76 -4.58 -14.46
CA GLN A 235 -8.31 -5.89 -14.80
C GLN A 235 -7.71 -6.43 -16.12
N THR A 236 -7.59 -5.56 -17.13
CA THR A 236 -6.96 -5.89 -18.41
C THR A 236 -5.48 -6.22 -18.22
N LEU A 237 -4.75 -5.36 -17.49
CA LEU A 237 -3.33 -5.53 -17.25
C LEU A 237 -3.02 -6.77 -16.39
N ASP A 238 -3.82 -7.04 -15.35
CA ASP A 238 -3.70 -8.27 -14.56
C ASP A 238 -3.78 -9.52 -15.44
N SER A 239 -4.66 -9.51 -16.45
CA SER A 239 -4.83 -10.64 -17.37
C SER A 239 -3.63 -10.80 -18.31
N ILE A 240 -2.99 -9.70 -18.71
CA ILE A 240 -1.82 -9.69 -19.61
C ILE A 240 -0.55 -10.12 -18.88
N GLU A 241 -0.36 -9.62 -17.67
CA GLU A 241 0.80 -9.91 -16.81
C GLU A 241 0.63 -11.23 -16.03
N GLY A 242 -0.50 -11.92 -16.18
CA GLY A 242 -0.76 -13.18 -15.50
C GLY A 242 -0.82 -13.03 -13.98
N PHE A 243 -1.37 -11.92 -13.48
CA PHE A 243 -1.63 -11.70 -12.06
C PHE A 243 -3.03 -12.20 -11.68
N TYR A 244 -3.09 -13.25 -10.88
CA TYR A 244 -4.36 -13.88 -10.48
C TYR A 244 -4.84 -13.50 -9.08
N GLY A 245 -4.19 -12.52 -8.45
CA GLY A 245 -4.49 -12.05 -7.10
C GLY A 245 -3.35 -12.34 -6.12
N TYR A 246 -3.37 -11.64 -4.98
CA TYR A 246 -2.29 -11.69 -3.98
C TYR A 246 -2.19 -13.04 -3.23
N ASP A 247 -3.26 -13.84 -3.26
CA ASP A 247 -3.32 -15.17 -2.64
C ASP A 247 -3.01 -16.31 -3.64
N SER A 248 -2.63 -15.98 -4.88
CA SER A 248 -2.34 -16.98 -5.92
C SER A 248 -0.84 -17.23 -6.05
N ASP A 249 -0.45 -18.50 -5.88
CA ASP A 249 0.92 -18.99 -6.12
C ASP A 249 1.24 -19.22 -7.62
N HIS A 250 0.26 -18.99 -8.51
CA HIS A 250 0.39 -19.23 -9.95
C HIS A 250 0.57 -17.96 -10.77
N SER A 251 0.73 -16.81 -10.12
CA SER A 251 0.90 -15.54 -10.84
C SER A 251 2.31 -15.44 -11.41
N LEU A 252 2.44 -15.10 -12.70
CA LEU A 252 3.75 -14.87 -13.33
C LEU A 252 4.38 -13.58 -12.78
N PHE A 253 3.56 -12.53 -12.69
CA PHE A 253 3.88 -11.27 -12.04
C PHE A 253 2.92 -10.98 -10.90
N THR A 254 3.43 -10.31 -9.86
CA THR A 254 2.61 -9.74 -8.79
C THR A 254 2.47 -8.24 -9.00
N ARG A 255 1.23 -7.73 -9.03
CA ARG A 255 1.01 -6.27 -9.02
C ARG A 255 1.43 -5.70 -7.66
N THR A 256 2.23 -4.64 -7.64
CA THR A 256 2.67 -3.95 -6.41
C THR A 256 2.58 -2.44 -6.57
N ILE A 257 2.83 -1.70 -5.50
CA ILE A 257 2.92 -0.24 -5.50
C ILE A 257 4.37 0.14 -5.23
N VAL A 258 4.92 0.99 -6.10
CA VAL A 258 6.29 1.52 -5.99
C VAL A 258 6.28 3.04 -5.87
N GLN A 259 7.29 3.57 -5.20
CA GLN A 259 7.64 4.97 -5.27
C GLN A 259 8.56 5.17 -6.48
N ILE A 260 8.09 5.96 -7.44
CA ILE A 260 8.85 6.31 -8.64
C ILE A 260 9.44 7.71 -8.52
N MET A 261 10.50 7.95 -9.28
CA MET A 261 11.11 9.26 -9.47
C MET A 261 10.86 9.76 -10.89
N THR A 262 10.20 10.91 -11.01
CA THR A 262 9.96 11.63 -12.26
C THR A 262 10.69 12.97 -12.23
N GLU A 263 10.68 13.71 -13.34
CA GLU A 263 11.22 15.08 -13.39
C GLU A 263 10.51 16.03 -12.40
N ASN A 264 9.25 15.74 -12.04
CA ASN A 264 8.45 16.54 -11.12
C ASN A 264 8.62 16.12 -9.65
N GLY A 265 9.45 15.10 -9.38
CA GLY A 265 9.70 14.56 -8.05
C GLY A 265 9.14 13.16 -7.88
N SER A 266 8.86 12.81 -6.63
CA SER A 266 8.44 11.46 -6.28
C SER A 266 6.93 11.28 -6.38
N GLU A 267 6.50 10.20 -7.02
CA GLU A 267 5.10 9.82 -7.20
C GLU A 267 4.91 8.35 -6.81
N TRP A 268 3.67 7.95 -6.48
CA TRP A 268 3.31 6.56 -6.26
C TRP A 268 2.68 5.99 -7.53
N ALA A 269 3.02 4.76 -7.89
CA ALA A 269 2.47 4.09 -9.07
C ALA A 269 2.26 2.59 -8.83
N TRP A 270 1.23 2.04 -9.47
CA TRP A 270 1.12 0.61 -9.67
C TRP A 270 2.23 0.12 -10.61
N THR A 271 2.72 -1.08 -10.39
CA THR A 271 3.61 -1.78 -11.34
C THR A 271 3.47 -3.29 -11.15
N TYR A 272 4.17 -4.07 -11.97
CA TYR A 272 4.19 -5.53 -11.90
C TYR A 272 5.61 -5.99 -11.64
N VAL A 273 5.81 -6.89 -10.69
CA VAL A 273 7.13 -7.46 -10.36
C VAL A 273 7.12 -8.96 -10.59
N TYR A 274 8.22 -9.49 -11.11
CA TYR A 274 8.34 -10.87 -11.53
C TYR A 274 8.50 -11.80 -10.33
N ASN A 275 7.74 -12.90 -10.30
CA ASN A 275 7.73 -13.85 -9.19
C ASN A 275 8.85 -14.91 -9.24
N GLN A 276 9.79 -14.82 -10.18
CA GLN A 276 10.95 -15.73 -10.30
C GLN A 276 10.54 -17.20 -10.41
N GLU A 277 9.83 -17.54 -11.49
CA GLU A 277 9.45 -18.93 -11.75
C GLU A 277 10.68 -19.84 -11.82
N GLU A 278 10.61 -20.99 -11.15
CA GLU A 278 11.69 -21.97 -11.14
C GLU A 278 11.96 -22.51 -12.55
N GLY A 279 13.25 -22.57 -12.93
CA GLY A 279 13.68 -23.15 -14.21
C GLY A 279 13.61 -22.21 -15.40
N VAL A 280 13.23 -20.94 -15.22
CA VAL A 280 13.33 -19.91 -16.27
C VAL A 280 14.75 -19.34 -16.30
N GLU A 281 15.42 -19.47 -17.44
CA GLU A 281 16.71 -18.80 -17.66
C GLU A 281 16.48 -17.29 -17.72
N SER A 282 17.30 -16.54 -16.98
CA SER A 282 17.23 -15.08 -16.93
C SER A 282 18.62 -14.48 -16.83
N GLN A 283 18.81 -13.30 -17.44
CA GLN A 283 20.05 -12.53 -17.35
C GLN A 283 19.75 -11.14 -16.81
N ALA A 284 20.59 -10.66 -15.89
CA ALA A 284 20.45 -9.30 -15.37
C ALA A 284 20.81 -8.27 -16.46
N ILE A 285 19.96 -7.26 -16.62
CA ILE A 285 20.22 -6.12 -17.49
C ILE A 285 20.84 -5.02 -16.61
N GLU A 286 22.18 -4.95 -16.62
CA GLU A 286 22.96 -4.04 -15.75
C GLU A 286 22.66 -2.55 -16.00
N SER A 287 22.20 -2.20 -17.20
CA SER A 287 21.80 -0.83 -17.56
C SER A 287 20.53 -0.36 -16.83
N GLY A 288 19.72 -1.30 -16.32
CA GLY A 288 18.39 -1.01 -15.77
C GLY A 288 17.35 -0.64 -16.82
N ASP A 289 17.69 -0.70 -18.11
CA ASP A 289 16.82 -0.28 -19.21
C ASP A 289 16.63 -1.43 -20.20
N TRP A 290 15.39 -1.91 -20.30
CA TRP A 290 14.97 -2.97 -21.21
C TRP A 290 15.37 -2.72 -22.66
N ARG A 291 15.35 -1.47 -23.11
CA ARG A 291 15.70 -1.10 -24.49
C ARG A 291 17.21 -1.18 -24.76
N ASN A 292 18.00 -1.24 -23.70
CA ASN A 292 19.46 -1.34 -23.71
C ASN A 292 19.94 -2.65 -23.04
N ARG A 293 19.31 -3.77 -23.43
CA ARG A 293 19.68 -5.14 -23.04
C ARG A 293 20.80 -5.73 -23.89
#